data_AF-A0A2U1N0Y4-F1
#
_entry.id   AF-A0A2U1N0Y4-F1
#
_cell.length_a   1.000
_cell.length_b   1.000
_cell.length_c   1.000
_cell.angle_alpha   90.00
_cell.angle_beta   90.00
_cell.angle_gamma   90.00
#
_symmetry.space_group_name_H-M   'P 1'
#
loop_
_entity.id
_entity.type
_entity.pdbx_description
1 polymer ?
#
loop_
_entity_poly.entity_id
_entity_poly.type
_entity_poly.pdbx_seq_one_letter_code
_entity_poly.pdbx_strand_id
1 'polypeptide(L)'
;MPKREILVLQRNVTKKLESDLQSSKKWHIELLEQCESLKKGREDSSKKRGLSLEEKREKMLEIFYDSQDFYLLKELEKLGPRKGVISQSVKDVVQSLVDDDLVSKDKIGTSVYFWSLPSCAGNQLRNVMKKLESELQSCKKRHLELVEQCESLKKGREDSDAREEALIELKAIEQKYHSLKAELGQFADNDPATFEAMKEATKVAHDAANRWTDNIFTMRQWCSKNFPQAKEQLEHLYNEVGITEDLDYLE
;
A
#
# COMPACT_ATOMS: atom_id res chain seq x y z
N MET A 1 -29.26 18.41 -31.50
CA MET A 1 -30.38 18.58 -30.54
C MET A 1 -31.17 19.83 -30.89
N PRO A 2 -32.52 19.76 -30.95
CA PRO A 2 -33.36 20.91 -31.25
C PRO A 2 -33.25 21.98 -30.16
N LYS A 3 -33.11 23.26 -30.55
CA LYS A 3 -32.92 24.43 -29.65
C LYS A 3 -33.92 24.51 -28.48
N ARG A 4 -35.10 23.90 -28.60
CA ARG A 4 -36.12 23.84 -27.54
C ARG A 4 -35.71 22.97 -26.35
N GLU A 5 -35.02 21.86 -26.58
CA GLU A 5 -34.59 20.95 -25.50
C GLU A 5 -33.51 21.59 -24.62
N ILE A 6 -32.59 22.34 -25.25
CA ILE A 6 -31.53 23.07 -24.54
C ILE A 6 -32.11 24.15 -23.62
N LEU A 7 -33.13 24.89 -24.09
CA LEU A 7 -33.81 25.91 -23.29
C LEU A 7 -34.57 25.31 -22.09
N VAL A 8 -35.17 24.13 -22.26
CA VAL A 8 -35.85 23.41 -21.18
C VAL A 8 -34.83 22.91 -20.14
N LEU A 9 -33.71 22.34 -20.59
CA LEU A 9 -32.64 21.90 -19.70
C LEU A 9 -32.04 23.07 -18.92
N GLN A 10 -31.73 24.19 -19.59
CA GLN A 10 -31.23 25.40 -18.94
C GLN A 10 -32.19 25.90 -17.87
N ARG A 11 -33.50 25.97 -18.18
CA ARG A 11 -34.54 26.40 -17.25
C ARG A 11 -34.69 25.47 -16.04
N ASN A 12 -34.55 24.16 -16.24
CA ASN A 12 -34.61 23.17 -15.17
C ASN A 12 -33.39 23.27 -14.24
N VAL A 13 -32.20 23.48 -14.81
CA VAL A 13 -30.98 23.71 -14.03
C VAL A 13 -31.07 25.00 -13.22
N THR A 14 -31.59 26.10 -13.80
CA THR A 14 -31.75 27.37 -13.05
C THR A 14 -32.73 27.21 -11.88
N LYS A 15 -33.88 26.57 -12.11
CA LYS A 15 -34.86 26.29 -11.04
C LYS A 15 -34.28 25.44 -9.92
N LYS A 16 -33.44 24.45 -10.26
CA LYS A 16 -32.78 23.60 -9.27
C LYS A 16 -31.79 24.41 -8.42
N LEU A 17 -30.96 25.23 -9.05
CA LEU A 17 -30.02 26.13 -8.36
C LEU A 17 -30.74 27.14 -7.45
N GLU A 18 -31.85 27.72 -7.89
CA GLU A 18 -32.67 28.62 -7.06
C GLU A 18 -33.27 27.92 -5.85
N SER A 19 -33.77 26.69 -6.02
CA SER A 19 -34.30 25.87 -4.91
C SER A 19 -33.22 25.51 -3.89
N ASP A 20 -32.02 25.20 -4.36
CA ASP A 20 -30.90 24.82 -3.49
C ASP A 20 -30.38 26.06 -2.73
N LEU A 21 -30.33 27.22 -3.38
CA LEU A 21 -29.99 28.50 -2.74
C LEU A 21 -31.01 28.90 -1.67
N GLN A 22 -32.30 28.72 -1.92
CA GLN A 22 -33.36 28.99 -0.94
C GLN A 22 -33.26 28.04 0.26
N SER A 23 -32.97 26.76 0.02
CA SER A 23 -32.79 25.79 1.10
C SER A 23 -31.58 26.13 1.97
N SER A 24 -30.46 26.56 1.37
CA SER A 24 -29.27 27.01 2.10
C SER A 24 -29.52 28.26 2.94
N LYS A 25 -30.23 29.26 2.39
CA LYS A 25 -30.62 30.46 3.15
C LYS A 25 -31.51 30.13 4.34
N LYS A 26 -32.49 29.23 4.16
CA LYS A 26 -33.36 28.77 5.25
C LYS A 26 -32.56 28.09 6.36
N TRP A 27 -31.65 27.18 6.00
CA TRP A 27 -30.76 26.52 6.96
C TRP A 27 -29.90 27.50 7.76
N HIS A 28 -29.40 28.56 7.10
CA HIS A 28 -28.58 29.57 7.78
C HIS A 28 -29.37 30.41 8.77
N ILE A 29 -30.60 30.79 8.42
CA ILE A 29 -31.51 31.51 9.33
C ILE A 29 -31.86 30.65 10.55
N GLU A 30 -32.19 29.37 10.33
CA GLU A 30 -32.53 28.43 11.40
C GLU A 30 -31.36 28.18 12.36
N LEU A 31 -30.13 28.14 11.82
CA LEU A 31 -28.90 28.03 12.62
C LEU A 31 -28.66 29.29 13.48
N LEU A 32 -28.93 30.48 12.92
CA LEU A 32 -28.82 31.75 13.64
C LEU A 32 -29.86 31.85 14.76
N GLU A 33 -31.10 31.47 14.50
CA GLU A 33 -32.19 31.42 15.51
C GLU A 33 -31.87 30.42 16.63
N GLN A 34 -31.29 29.26 16.30
CA GLN A 34 -30.80 28.31 17.32
C GLN A 34 -29.67 28.90 18.17
N CYS A 35 -28.73 29.62 17.55
CA CYS A 35 -27.66 30.29 18.28
C CYS A 35 -28.17 31.40 19.21
N GLU A 36 -29.16 32.19 18.78
CA GLU A 36 -29.80 33.21 19.61
C GLU A 36 -30.62 32.61 20.75
N SER A 37 -31.35 31.52 20.49
CA SER A 37 -32.08 30.77 21.51
C SER A 37 -31.16 30.19 22.59
N LEU A 38 -30.01 29.64 22.18
CA LEU A 38 -28.97 29.16 23.11
C LEU A 38 -28.36 30.29 23.96
N LYS A 39 -28.19 31.49 23.39
CA LYS A 39 -27.74 32.67 24.14
C LYS A 39 -28.79 33.15 25.15
N LYS A 40 -30.07 33.19 24.74
CA LYS A 40 -31.18 33.64 25.60
C LYS A 40 -31.47 32.68 26.76
N GLY A 41 -31.33 31.37 26.53
CA GLY A 41 -31.44 30.35 27.59
C GLY A 41 -30.32 30.43 28.64
N ARG A 42 -29.15 30.98 28.29
CA ARG A 42 -28.03 31.19 29.24
C ARG A 42 -28.31 32.35 30.21
N GLU A 43 -28.92 33.44 29.76
CA GLU A 43 -29.21 34.61 30.61
C GLU A 43 -30.26 34.37 31.70
N ASP A 44 -31.29 33.56 31.44
CA ASP A 44 -32.43 33.38 32.37
C ASP A 44 -32.15 32.41 33.54
N SER A 45 -31.05 31.65 33.50
CA SER A 45 -30.71 30.65 34.53
C SER A 45 -29.84 31.15 35.70
N SER A 46 -29.39 32.42 35.66
CA SER A 46 -28.37 32.98 36.56
C SER A 46 -28.86 33.33 37.99
N LYS A 47 -30.16 33.29 38.30
CA LYS A 47 -30.63 33.99 39.52
C LYS A 47 -30.49 33.29 40.86
N LYS A 48 -30.21 31.97 41.00
CA LYS A 48 -30.15 31.29 42.33
C LYS A 48 -29.28 30.01 42.47
N ARG A 49 -28.21 29.81 41.70
CA ARG A 49 -27.24 28.72 41.96
C ARG A 49 -25.80 29.26 42.00
N GLY A 50 -24.93 28.64 42.79
CA GLY A 50 -23.50 28.97 42.75
C GLY A 50 -22.95 28.81 41.33
N LEU A 51 -21.97 29.63 40.97
CA LEU A 51 -21.39 29.67 39.63
C LEU A 51 -21.05 28.26 39.14
N SER A 52 -21.64 27.88 38.01
CA SER A 52 -21.33 26.67 37.25
C SER A 52 -19.88 26.71 36.75
N LEU A 53 -19.36 25.57 36.28
CA LEU A 53 -18.01 25.49 35.76
C LEU A 53 -17.81 26.44 34.56
N GLU A 54 -18.80 26.54 33.69
CA GLU A 54 -18.77 27.45 32.53
C GLU A 54 -18.80 28.92 32.95
N GLU A 55 -19.63 29.29 33.92
CA GLU A 55 -19.64 30.67 34.45
C GLU A 55 -18.32 31.02 35.15
N LYS A 56 -17.67 30.06 35.82
CA LYS A 56 -16.32 30.27 36.38
C LYS A 56 -15.28 30.49 35.27
N ARG A 57 -15.36 29.74 34.16
CA ARG A 57 -14.48 29.91 33.00
C ARG A 57 -14.65 31.29 32.38
N GLU A 58 -15.88 31.75 32.20
CA GLU A 58 -16.20 33.09 31.70
C GLU A 58 -15.68 34.19 32.63
N LYS A 59 -15.89 34.06 33.94
CA LYS A 59 -15.36 35.02 34.92
C LYS A 59 -13.83 35.06 34.99
N MET A 60 -13.16 33.93 34.77
CA MET A 60 -11.69 33.92 34.63
C MET A 60 -11.24 34.57 33.32
N LEU A 61 -11.93 34.33 32.20
CA LEU A 61 -11.64 34.97 30.92
C LEU A 61 -11.83 36.49 30.96
N GLU A 62 -12.87 36.98 31.66
CA GLU A 62 -13.08 38.42 31.88
C GLU A 62 -11.84 39.09 32.49
N ILE A 63 -11.13 38.44 33.43
CA ILE A 63 -9.91 39.01 34.02
C ILE A 63 -8.87 39.30 32.94
N PHE A 64 -8.67 38.35 32.02
CA PHE A 64 -7.72 38.50 30.92
C PHE A 64 -8.18 39.57 29.91
N TYR A 65 -9.47 39.64 29.59
CA TYR A 65 -9.99 40.60 28.61
C TYR A 65 -10.11 42.04 29.13
N ASP A 66 -10.45 42.22 30.41
CA ASP A 66 -10.57 43.53 31.05
C ASP A 66 -9.19 44.20 31.18
N SER A 67 -8.19 43.41 31.56
CA SER A 67 -6.83 43.91 31.83
C SER A 67 -5.89 43.86 30.62
N GLN A 68 -6.10 42.89 29.73
CA GLN A 68 -5.23 42.56 28.59
C GLN A 68 -3.76 42.39 28.99
N ASP A 69 -3.51 41.85 30.19
CA ASP A 69 -2.19 41.69 30.78
C ASP A 69 -1.81 40.21 30.97
N PHE A 70 -0.55 39.98 31.32
CA PHE A 70 0.03 38.66 31.58
C PHE A 70 0.00 38.36 33.06
N TYR A 71 -0.41 37.14 33.41
CA TYR A 71 -0.56 36.75 34.80
C TYR A 71 0.25 35.50 35.15
N LEU A 72 0.80 35.49 36.36
CA LEU A 72 1.28 34.29 37.02
C LEU A 72 0.10 33.55 37.67
N LEU A 73 0.22 32.24 37.85
CA LEU A 73 -0.81 31.44 38.54
C LEU A 73 -1.16 32.01 39.93
N LYS A 74 -0.16 32.47 40.68
CA LYS A 74 -0.33 33.09 42.02
C LYS A 74 -1.12 34.40 41.97
N GLU A 75 -1.10 35.11 40.86
CA GLU A 75 -1.83 36.37 40.67
C GLU A 75 -3.29 36.07 40.30
N LEU A 76 -3.51 35.08 39.45
CA LEU A 76 -4.85 34.57 39.13
C LEU A 76 -5.55 34.00 40.37
N GLU A 77 -4.84 33.31 41.26
CA GLU A 77 -5.37 32.83 42.53
C GLU A 77 -5.84 33.97 43.47
N LYS A 78 -5.29 35.18 43.32
CA LYS A 78 -5.73 36.37 44.07
C LYS A 78 -6.89 37.10 43.39
N LEU A 79 -6.90 37.14 42.06
CA LEU A 79 -7.90 37.86 41.26
C LEU A 79 -9.18 37.04 41.03
N GLY A 80 -9.07 35.71 40.91
CA GLY A 80 -10.20 34.80 40.71
C GLY A 80 -11.30 34.93 41.77
N PRO A 81 -10.96 34.89 43.09
CA PRO A 81 -11.94 35.11 44.15
C PRO A 81 -12.65 36.45 44.09
N ARG A 82 -11.99 37.51 43.58
CA ARG A 82 -12.61 38.85 43.42
C ARG A 82 -13.70 38.86 42.35
N LYS A 83 -13.64 37.94 41.37
CA LYS A 83 -14.66 37.74 40.34
C LYS A 83 -15.65 36.62 40.68
N GLY A 84 -15.60 36.09 41.91
CA GLY A 84 -16.53 35.07 42.41
C GLY A 84 -16.10 33.61 42.19
N VAL A 85 -14.90 33.36 41.64
CA VAL A 85 -14.37 32.01 41.45
C VAL A 85 -13.75 31.50 42.75
N ILE A 86 -14.14 30.30 43.18
CA ILE A 86 -13.62 29.70 44.42
C ILE A 86 -12.10 29.49 44.29
N SER A 87 -11.31 29.98 45.25
CA SER A 87 -9.83 29.98 45.21
C SER A 87 -9.24 28.61 44.88
N GLN A 88 -9.77 27.54 45.47
CA GLN A 88 -9.31 26.17 45.25
C GLN A 88 -9.53 25.68 43.81
N SER A 89 -10.51 26.25 43.09
CA SER A 89 -10.86 25.87 41.72
C SER A 89 -10.18 26.70 40.64
N VAL A 90 -9.50 27.80 40.99
CA VAL A 90 -8.89 28.72 40.01
C VAL A 90 -7.89 27.99 39.12
N LYS A 91 -7.03 27.15 39.72
CA LYS A 91 -6.03 26.38 38.97
C LYS A 91 -6.67 25.46 37.92
N ASP A 92 -7.67 24.70 38.31
CA ASP A 92 -8.33 23.73 37.42
C ASP A 92 -9.13 24.44 36.32
N VAL A 93 -9.78 25.56 36.65
CA VAL A 93 -10.52 26.38 35.67
C VAL A 93 -9.56 27.00 34.65
N VAL A 94 -8.42 27.57 35.09
CA VAL A 94 -7.41 28.12 34.18
C VAL A 94 -6.82 27.02 33.30
N GLN A 95 -6.54 25.84 33.85
CA GLN A 95 -6.05 24.72 33.06
C GLN A 95 -7.08 24.28 32.01
N SER A 96 -8.37 24.17 32.36
CA SER A 96 -9.42 23.85 31.38
C SER A 96 -9.54 24.90 30.26
N LEU A 97 -9.29 26.18 30.55
CA LEU A 97 -9.25 27.24 29.55
C LEU A 97 -8.03 27.14 28.63
N VAL A 98 -6.91 26.67 29.15
CA VAL A 98 -5.71 26.40 28.36
C VAL A 98 -5.90 25.17 27.47
N ASP A 99 -6.51 24.11 28.00
CA ASP A 99 -6.72 22.87 27.26
C ASP A 99 -7.66 23.06 26.06
N ASP A 100 -8.59 24.01 26.14
CA ASP A 100 -9.48 24.42 25.05
C ASP A 100 -8.93 25.62 24.23
N ASP A 101 -7.63 25.95 24.36
CA ASP A 101 -6.93 27.02 23.64
C ASP A 101 -7.50 28.45 23.81
N LEU A 102 -8.34 28.66 24.84
CA LEU A 102 -8.94 29.98 25.17
C LEU A 102 -7.99 30.87 25.98
N VAL A 103 -7.05 30.28 26.72
CA VAL A 103 -5.97 30.98 27.44
C VAL A 103 -4.63 30.43 26.96
N SER A 104 -3.74 31.30 26.51
CA SER A 104 -2.37 30.92 26.16
C SER A 104 -1.52 30.79 27.43
N LYS A 105 -0.65 29.79 27.46
CA LYS A 105 0.38 29.63 28.49
C LYS A 105 1.76 29.53 27.86
N ASP A 106 2.75 30.12 28.50
CA ASP A 106 4.15 29.92 28.12
C ASP A 106 5.07 30.03 29.34
N LYS A 107 6.18 29.29 29.29
CA LYS A 107 7.16 29.24 30.36
C LYS A 107 8.38 30.07 29.97
N ILE A 108 8.55 31.20 30.65
CA ILE A 108 9.68 32.11 30.45
C ILE A 108 10.58 32.02 31.69
N GLY A 109 11.75 31.40 31.52
CA GLY A 109 12.68 31.12 32.62
C GLY A 109 12.10 30.13 33.64
N THR A 110 11.97 30.57 34.89
CA THR A 110 11.40 29.76 35.99
C THR A 110 9.89 29.92 36.16
N SER A 111 9.27 30.87 35.43
CA SER A 111 7.89 31.29 35.65
C SER A 111 6.99 30.91 34.47
N VAL A 112 5.73 30.56 34.76
CA VAL A 112 4.71 30.27 33.75
C VAL A 112 3.72 31.43 33.71
N TYR A 113 3.59 32.03 32.54
CA TYR A 113 2.68 33.15 32.27
C TYR A 113 1.45 32.67 31.54
N PHE A 114 0.30 33.25 31.89
CA PHE A 114 -1.00 33.00 31.28
C PHE A 114 -1.55 34.31 30.75
N TRP A 115 -2.12 34.30 29.55
CA TRP A 115 -2.75 35.47 28.95
C TRP A 115 -3.84 35.06 27.97
N SER A 116 -4.80 35.95 27.74
CA SER A 116 -5.76 35.80 26.64
C SER A 116 -6.11 37.18 26.08
N LEU A 117 -6.04 37.30 24.76
CA LEU A 117 -6.38 38.53 24.05
C LEU A 117 -7.75 38.35 23.38
N PRO A 118 -8.64 39.37 23.41
CA PRO A 118 -9.94 39.30 22.74
C PRO A 118 -9.85 38.96 21.24
N SER A 119 -8.73 39.30 20.60
CA SER A 119 -8.46 39.02 19.19
C SER A 119 -7.96 37.59 18.91
N CYS A 120 -7.56 36.83 19.94
CA CYS A 120 -6.89 35.54 19.81
C CYS A 120 -7.80 34.49 19.13
N ALA A 121 -9.01 34.30 19.65
CA ALA A 121 -9.98 33.33 19.10
C ALA A 121 -10.32 33.63 17.63
N GLY A 122 -10.55 34.90 17.29
CA GLY A 122 -10.82 35.31 15.91
C GLY A 122 -9.62 35.12 14.97
N ASN A 123 -8.40 35.33 15.48
CA ASN A 123 -7.19 35.17 14.68
C ASN A 123 -6.83 33.69 14.47
N GLN A 124 -7.00 32.85 15.50
CA GLN A 124 -6.88 31.40 15.40
C GLN A 124 -7.85 30.85 14.34
N LEU A 125 -9.12 31.24 14.40
CA LEU A 125 -10.13 30.82 13.41
C LEU A 125 -9.75 31.23 11.99
N ARG A 126 -9.30 32.47 11.77
CA ARG A 126 -8.82 32.93 10.45
C ARG A 126 -7.61 32.14 9.96
N ASN A 127 -6.66 31.83 10.84
CA ASN A 127 -5.47 31.06 10.48
C ASN A 127 -5.82 29.62 10.09
N VAL A 128 -6.71 28.97 10.86
CA VAL A 128 -7.22 27.63 10.54
C VAL A 128 -7.99 27.65 9.22
N MET A 129 -8.86 28.63 9.02
CA MET A 129 -9.61 28.79 7.76
C MET A 129 -8.66 28.94 6.57
N LYS A 130 -7.66 29.82 6.68
CA LYS A 130 -6.65 30.05 5.62
C LYS A 130 -5.82 28.80 5.34
N LYS A 131 -5.44 28.04 6.38
CA LYS A 131 -4.72 26.77 6.25
C LYS A 131 -5.57 25.74 5.52
N LEU A 132 -6.80 25.51 5.97
CA LEU A 132 -7.74 24.56 5.35
C LEU A 132 -8.07 24.95 3.91
N GLU A 133 -8.21 26.23 3.61
CA GLU A 133 -8.44 26.71 2.26
C GLU A 133 -7.22 26.44 1.36
N SER A 134 -6.00 26.68 1.84
CA SER A 134 -4.76 26.33 1.12
C SER A 134 -4.64 24.82 0.88
N GLU A 135 -4.95 23.99 1.87
CA GLU A 135 -4.95 22.53 1.75
C GLU A 135 -6.00 22.06 0.75
N LEU A 136 -7.20 22.63 0.79
CA LEU A 136 -8.27 22.33 -0.16
C LEU A 136 -7.85 22.66 -1.60
N GLN A 137 -7.23 23.83 -1.82
CA GLN A 137 -6.73 24.21 -3.15
C GLN A 137 -5.63 23.26 -3.64
N SER A 138 -4.71 22.87 -2.77
CA SER A 138 -3.67 21.89 -3.10
C SER A 138 -4.27 20.52 -3.47
N CYS A 139 -5.23 20.03 -2.68
CA CYS A 139 -5.92 18.77 -2.94
C CYS A 139 -6.70 18.81 -4.26
N LYS A 140 -7.40 19.91 -4.55
CA LYS A 140 -8.12 20.11 -5.82
C LYS A 140 -7.16 20.10 -7.01
N LYS A 141 -6.04 20.81 -6.92
CA LYS A 141 -5.01 20.81 -7.96
C LYS A 141 -4.48 19.39 -8.21
N ARG A 142 -4.09 18.69 -7.15
CA ARG A 142 -3.61 17.30 -7.25
C ARG A 142 -4.65 16.36 -7.82
N HIS A 143 -5.93 16.54 -7.48
CA HIS A 143 -7.01 15.74 -8.04
C HIS A 143 -7.12 15.94 -9.56
N LEU A 144 -7.11 17.20 -10.03
CA LEU A 144 -7.15 17.49 -11.46
C LEU A 144 -5.96 16.88 -12.21
N GLU A 145 -4.75 17.02 -11.66
CA GLU A 145 -3.54 16.40 -12.23
C GLU A 145 -3.65 14.87 -12.32
N LEU A 146 -4.17 14.23 -11.27
CA LEU A 146 -4.36 12.76 -11.26
C LEU A 146 -5.45 12.31 -12.23
N VAL A 147 -6.53 13.09 -12.40
CA VAL A 147 -7.58 12.80 -13.38
C VAL A 147 -7.02 12.89 -14.79
N GLU A 148 -6.27 13.95 -15.10
CA GLU A 148 -5.61 14.11 -16.40
C GLU A 148 -4.61 12.97 -16.69
N GLN A 149 -3.83 12.57 -15.68
CA GLN A 149 -2.93 11.41 -15.80
C GLN A 149 -3.72 10.12 -16.08
N CYS A 150 -4.80 9.86 -15.34
CA CYS A 150 -5.66 8.70 -15.58
C CYS A 150 -6.24 8.70 -17.00
N GLU A 151 -6.74 9.84 -17.49
CA GLU A 151 -7.26 9.98 -18.84
C GLU A 151 -6.19 9.75 -19.90
N SER A 152 -4.98 10.30 -19.70
CA SER A 152 -3.85 10.10 -20.61
C SER A 152 -3.41 8.62 -20.68
N LEU A 153 -3.43 7.90 -19.56
CA LEU A 153 -3.07 6.48 -19.48
C LEU A 153 -4.16 5.56 -20.05
N LYS A 154 -5.42 5.98 -20.00
CA LYS A 154 -6.54 5.24 -20.61
C LYS A 154 -6.49 5.29 -22.13
N LYS A 155 -5.92 6.34 -22.72
CA LYS A 155 -5.80 6.46 -24.17
C LYS A 155 -4.95 5.31 -24.73
N GLY A 156 -5.52 4.51 -25.63
CA GLY A 156 -4.90 3.30 -26.18
C GLY A 156 -4.96 2.07 -25.28
N ARG A 157 -5.62 2.17 -24.11
CA ARG A 157 -5.91 1.06 -23.18
C ARG A 157 -7.39 1.02 -22.83
N GLU A 158 -8.22 1.48 -23.74
CA GLU A 158 -9.67 1.51 -23.54
C GLU A 158 -10.18 0.09 -23.31
N ASP A 159 -11.03 -0.07 -22.30
CA ASP A 159 -11.70 -1.33 -22.04
C ASP A 159 -12.63 -1.62 -23.22
N SER A 160 -12.32 -2.72 -23.92
CA SER A 160 -13.05 -3.22 -25.08
C SER A 160 -12.95 -4.73 -25.08
N ASP A 161 -13.98 -5.39 -25.61
CA ASP A 161 -14.02 -6.85 -25.70
C ASP A 161 -12.81 -7.40 -26.46
N ALA A 162 -12.38 -6.70 -27.52
CA ALA A 162 -11.18 -7.04 -28.29
C ALA A 162 -9.89 -7.00 -27.45
N ARG A 163 -9.77 -6.05 -26.51
CA ARG A 163 -8.61 -5.96 -25.61
C ARG A 163 -8.65 -7.10 -24.59
N GLU A 164 -9.82 -7.42 -24.05
CA GLU A 164 -9.98 -8.53 -23.10
C GLU A 164 -9.63 -9.88 -23.77
N GLU A 165 -10.13 -10.11 -24.98
CA GLU A 165 -9.81 -11.31 -25.76
C GLU A 165 -8.31 -11.40 -26.06
N ALA A 166 -7.67 -10.31 -26.50
CA ALA A 166 -6.22 -10.28 -26.74
C ALA A 166 -5.39 -10.55 -25.46
N LEU A 167 -5.84 -10.08 -24.29
CA LEU A 167 -5.17 -10.36 -23.01
C LEU A 167 -5.32 -11.83 -22.60
N ILE A 168 -6.48 -12.44 -22.86
CA ILE A 168 -6.71 -13.87 -22.64
C ILE A 168 -5.82 -14.70 -23.57
N GLU A 169 -5.75 -14.33 -24.86
CA GLU A 169 -4.90 -15.01 -25.85
C GLU A 169 -3.42 -14.89 -25.48
N LEU A 170 -2.94 -13.69 -25.13
CA LEU A 170 -1.57 -13.46 -24.71
C LEU A 170 -1.20 -14.38 -23.53
N LYS A 171 -2.06 -14.44 -22.51
CA LYS A 171 -1.86 -15.31 -21.35
C LYS A 171 -1.79 -16.79 -21.74
N ALA A 172 -2.64 -17.23 -22.67
CA ALA A 172 -2.63 -18.60 -23.17
C ALA A 172 -1.33 -18.91 -23.95
N ILE A 173 -0.85 -17.97 -24.76
CA ILE A 173 0.41 -18.11 -25.51
C ILE A 173 1.61 -18.13 -24.56
N GLU A 174 1.66 -17.27 -23.55
CA GLU A 174 2.72 -17.26 -22.54
C GLU A 174 2.81 -18.59 -21.80
N GLN A 175 1.66 -19.15 -21.39
CA GLN A 175 1.62 -20.47 -20.76
C GLN A 175 2.16 -21.57 -21.68
N LYS A 176 1.75 -21.58 -22.96
CA LYS A 176 2.28 -22.51 -23.95
C LYS A 176 3.77 -22.35 -24.17
N TYR A 177 4.26 -21.12 -24.27
CA TYR A 177 5.69 -20.82 -24.40
C TYR A 177 6.48 -21.37 -23.22
N HIS A 178 6.02 -21.16 -21.99
CA HIS A 178 6.69 -21.68 -20.80
C HIS A 178 6.69 -23.22 -20.77
N SER A 179 5.59 -23.87 -21.16
CA SER A 179 5.51 -25.32 -21.26
C SER A 179 6.51 -25.87 -22.29
N LEU A 180 6.49 -25.33 -23.51
CA LEU A 180 7.39 -25.75 -24.59
C LEU A 180 8.85 -25.49 -24.26
N LYS A 181 9.16 -24.37 -23.59
CA LYS A 181 10.51 -24.06 -23.14
C LYS A 181 11.00 -25.05 -22.08
N ALA A 182 10.13 -25.45 -21.15
CA ALA A 182 10.45 -26.47 -20.16
C ALA A 182 10.68 -27.84 -20.81
N GLU A 183 9.84 -28.21 -21.77
CA GLU A 183 9.99 -29.43 -22.57
C GLU A 183 11.31 -29.43 -23.35
N LEU A 184 11.64 -28.34 -24.06
CA LEU A 184 12.90 -28.20 -24.78
C LEU A 184 14.10 -28.34 -23.85
N GLY A 185 14.01 -27.81 -22.62
CA GLY A 185 15.01 -28.00 -21.58
C GLY A 185 15.28 -29.46 -21.21
N GLN A 186 14.29 -30.35 -21.32
CA GLN A 186 14.49 -31.79 -21.08
C GLN A 186 15.36 -32.45 -22.16
N PHE A 187 15.40 -31.87 -23.36
CA PHE A 187 16.18 -32.36 -24.48
C PHE A 187 17.52 -31.63 -24.65
N ALA A 188 17.91 -30.78 -23.69
CA ALA A 188 19.15 -29.99 -23.78
C ALA A 188 20.41 -30.86 -23.95
N ASP A 189 20.41 -32.06 -23.37
CA ASP A 189 21.54 -32.99 -23.43
C ASP A 189 21.50 -33.92 -24.66
N ASN A 190 20.42 -33.90 -25.44
CA ASN A 190 20.23 -34.74 -26.62
C ASN A 190 20.75 -34.04 -27.89
N ASP A 191 22.02 -33.66 -27.89
CA ASP A 191 22.67 -33.09 -29.06
C ASP A 191 22.83 -34.15 -30.18
N PRO A 192 22.35 -33.90 -31.41
CA PRO A 192 22.49 -34.86 -32.51
C PRO A 192 23.95 -35.26 -32.78
N ALA A 193 24.90 -34.35 -32.57
CA ALA A 193 26.31 -34.67 -32.78
C ALA A 193 26.86 -35.60 -31.69
N THR A 194 26.48 -35.43 -30.41
CA THR A 194 26.85 -36.39 -29.36
C THR A 194 26.21 -37.75 -29.57
N PHE A 195 24.95 -37.81 -30.03
CA PHE A 195 24.28 -39.07 -30.37
C PHE A 195 24.98 -39.82 -31.51
N GLU A 196 25.29 -39.15 -32.62
CA GLU A 196 25.99 -39.78 -33.74
C GLU A 196 27.43 -40.18 -33.36
N ALA A 197 28.14 -39.39 -32.54
CA ALA A 197 29.45 -39.78 -32.02
C ALA A 197 29.38 -41.04 -31.15
N MET A 198 28.37 -41.15 -30.27
CA MET A 198 28.15 -42.34 -29.45
C MET A 198 27.81 -43.58 -30.30
N LYS A 199 27.03 -43.41 -31.37
CA LYS A 199 26.70 -44.48 -32.30
C LYS A 199 27.94 -45.00 -33.02
N GLU A 200 28.81 -44.11 -33.49
CA GLU A 200 30.04 -44.51 -34.17
C GLU A 200 31.05 -45.16 -33.21
N ALA A 201 31.18 -44.63 -31.99
CA ALA A 201 32.01 -45.25 -30.95
C ALA A 201 31.50 -46.67 -30.58
N THR A 202 30.18 -46.86 -30.51
CA THR A 202 29.57 -48.18 -30.28
C THR A 202 29.91 -49.16 -31.39
N LYS A 203 29.87 -48.75 -32.67
CA LYS A 203 30.30 -49.63 -33.77
C LYS A 203 31.76 -50.04 -33.65
N VAL A 204 32.65 -49.10 -33.35
CA VAL A 204 34.08 -49.41 -33.18
C VAL A 204 34.29 -50.37 -32.00
N ALA A 205 33.60 -50.17 -30.88
CA ALA A 205 33.66 -51.06 -29.72
C ALA A 205 33.12 -52.46 -30.04
N HIS A 206 32.02 -52.54 -30.79
CA HIS A 206 31.41 -53.79 -31.25
C HIS A 206 32.37 -54.58 -32.15
N ASP A 207 32.92 -53.94 -33.18
CA ASP A 207 33.87 -54.56 -34.10
C ASP A 207 35.16 -54.99 -33.36
N ALA A 208 35.62 -54.19 -32.40
CA ALA A 208 36.77 -54.53 -31.57
C ALA A 208 36.49 -55.74 -30.65
N ALA A 209 35.31 -55.81 -30.04
CA ALA A 209 34.90 -56.94 -29.22
C ALA A 209 34.89 -58.23 -30.04
N ASN A 210 34.23 -58.22 -31.21
CA ASN A 210 34.19 -59.37 -32.11
C ASN A 210 35.57 -59.78 -32.62
N ARG A 211 36.46 -58.81 -32.88
CA ARG A 211 37.86 -59.09 -33.24
C ARG A 211 38.64 -59.75 -32.09
N TRP A 212 38.39 -59.36 -30.84
CA TRP A 212 39.01 -60.03 -29.70
C TRP A 212 38.42 -61.43 -29.48
N THR A 213 37.12 -61.62 -29.72
CA THR A 213 36.48 -62.95 -29.75
C THR A 213 37.15 -63.86 -30.79
N ASP A 214 37.39 -63.37 -32.01
CA ASP A 214 38.16 -64.09 -33.05
C ASP A 214 39.55 -64.50 -32.56
N ASN A 215 40.28 -63.56 -31.94
CA ASN A 215 41.62 -63.80 -31.44
C ASN A 215 41.62 -64.88 -30.34
N ILE A 216 40.66 -64.83 -29.42
CA ILE A 216 40.50 -65.81 -28.34
C ILE A 216 40.23 -67.20 -28.92
N PHE A 217 39.28 -67.34 -29.86
CA PHE A 217 38.99 -68.62 -30.50
C PHE A 217 40.17 -69.17 -31.30
N THR A 218 40.87 -68.29 -32.02
CA THR A 218 42.06 -68.66 -32.80
C THR A 218 43.18 -69.17 -31.88
N MET A 219 43.43 -68.48 -30.76
CA MET A 219 44.40 -68.92 -29.76
C MET A 219 44.01 -70.24 -29.11
N ARG A 220 42.73 -70.40 -28.73
CA ARG A 220 42.20 -71.66 -28.16
C ARG A 220 42.42 -72.83 -29.11
N GLN A 221 42.13 -72.63 -30.40
CA GLN A 221 42.31 -73.65 -31.43
C GLN A 221 43.79 -73.98 -31.67
N TRP A 222 44.65 -72.96 -31.80
CA TRP A 222 46.08 -73.15 -32.05
C TRP A 222 46.78 -73.84 -30.88
N CYS A 223 46.52 -73.42 -29.64
CA CYS A 223 47.09 -74.06 -28.44
C CYS A 223 46.65 -75.52 -28.32
N SER A 224 45.36 -75.80 -28.56
CA SER A 224 44.82 -77.17 -28.53
C SER A 224 45.47 -78.07 -29.59
N LYS A 225 45.85 -77.53 -30.76
CA LYS A 225 46.47 -78.29 -31.86
C LYS A 225 47.96 -78.55 -31.64
N ASN A 226 48.70 -77.57 -31.13
CA ASN A 226 50.16 -77.64 -31.01
C ASN A 226 50.63 -78.22 -29.66
N PHE A 227 49.81 -78.09 -28.61
CA PHE A 227 50.12 -78.58 -27.26
C PHE A 227 48.97 -79.42 -26.69
N PRO A 228 48.72 -80.65 -27.21
CA PRO A 228 47.60 -81.47 -26.77
C PRO A 228 47.62 -81.80 -25.27
N GLN A 229 48.82 -81.87 -24.66
CA GLN A 229 48.97 -82.17 -23.24
C GLN A 229 48.53 -81.02 -22.32
N ALA A 230 48.46 -79.79 -22.83
CA ALA A 230 48.08 -78.59 -22.06
C ALA A 230 46.60 -78.20 -22.24
N LYS A 231 45.84 -78.96 -23.03
CA LYS A 231 44.45 -78.63 -23.39
C LYS A 231 43.54 -78.49 -22.17
N GLU A 232 43.58 -79.44 -21.24
CA GLU A 232 42.73 -79.43 -20.04
C GLU A 232 43.06 -78.27 -19.09
N GLN A 233 44.35 -77.92 -18.97
CA GLN A 233 44.80 -76.77 -18.18
C GLN A 233 44.34 -75.44 -18.78
N LEU A 234 44.35 -75.33 -20.12
CA LEU A 234 43.88 -74.14 -20.82
C LEU A 234 42.37 -73.94 -20.66
N GLU A 235 41.59 -75.02 -20.76
CA GLU A 235 40.14 -74.99 -20.53
C GLU A 235 39.79 -74.60 -19.08
N HIS A 236 40.54 -75.10 -18.10
CA HIS A 236 40.37 -74.68 -16.71
C HIS A 236 40.65 -73.18 -16.54
N LEU A 237 41.76 -72.69 -17.10
CA LEU A 237 42.12 -71.26 -17.03
C LEU A 237 41.04 -70.37 -17.66
N TYR A 238 40.51 -70.75 -18.82
CA TYR A 238 39.45 -69.98 -19.49
C TYR A 238 38.17 -69.92 -18.65
N ASN A 239 37.74 -71.02 -18.03
CA ASN A 239 36.62 -71.01 -17.11
C ASN A 239 36.89 -70.14 -15.87
N GLU A 240 38.11 -70.16 -15.30
CA GLU A 240 38.48 -69.31 -14.16
C GLU A 240 38.44 -67.82 -14.48
N VAL A 241 38.86 -67.41 -15.69
CA VAL A 241 38.83 -66.01 -16.12
C VAL A 241 37.48 -65.57 -16.69
N GLY A 242 36.47 -66.45 -16.69
CA GLY A 242 35.11 -66.16 -17.13
C GLY A 242 34.90 -66.23 -18.65
N ILE A 243 35.80 -66.89 -19.38
CA ILE A 243 35.60 -67.24 -20.80
C ILE A 243 34.90 -68.60 -20.82
N THR A 244 33.57 -68.56 -20.81
CA THR A 244 32.68 -69.72 -20.76
C THR A 244 32.25 -70.14 -22.18
N GLU A 245 31.59 -71.30 -22.30
CA GLU A 245 31.16 -71.84 -23.61
C GLU A 245 30.09 -71.01 -24.33
N ASP A 246 29.41 -70.11 -23.62
CA ASP A 246 28.44 -69.15 -24.13
C ASP A 246 29.07 -67.85 -24.66
N LEU A 247 30.40 -67.69 -24.59
CA LEU A 247 31.06 -66.60 -25.29
C LEU A 247 30.85 -66.77 -26.80
N ASP A 248 30.18 -65.80 -27.41
CA ASP A 248 29.94 -65.74 -28.85
C ASP A 248 30.12 -64.30 -29.36
N TYR A 249 30.00 -64.13 -30.68
CA TYR A 249 29.99 -62.80 -31.29
C TYR A 249 28.78 -61.98 -30.81
N LEU A 250 29.00 -60.68 -30.66
CA LEU A 250 27.93 -59.72 -30.47
C LEU A 250 27.22 -59.48 -31.82
N GLU A 251 25.89 -59.44 -31.80
CA GLU A 251 25.00 -59.11 -32.92
C GLU A 251 24.70 -57.60 -33.01
#